data_AF-A0A842NMH5-F1
#
_entry.id   AF-A0A842NMH5-F1
#
_cell.length_a   1.000
_cell.length_b   1.000
_cell.length_c   1.000
_cell.angle_alpha   90.00
_cell.angle_beta   90.00
_cell.angle_gamma   90.00
#
_symmetry.space_group_name_H-M   'P 1'
#
loop_
_entity.id
_entity.type
_entity.pdbx_description
1 polymer ?
#
loop_
_entity_poly.entity_id
_entity_poly.type
_entity_poly.pdbx_seq_one_letter_code
_entity_poly.pdbx_strand_id
1 'polypeptide(L)'
;MNDGEEISSISQDPVNILFNPSVIQKKDVWQINLIEILKLLIKILEETGKKDLKVAGMAALSSSLIYRMKVESIFALQKAAMEKKPLINRRDVDIDILDIPYRHESTYSVSLDELLDLLENLIGSIANPRSRRNRQLEFEAIQPPDFKEYLLPFENLVEKYEDLIVRKIRSTGSGLLKQIVADLDSLDSIRCFFAVLFLARDQKIELEQIGGDIQVTLIDDITKKEKEDNENSK
;
A
#
# COMPACT_ATOMS: atom_id res chain seq x y z
N MET A 1 37.76 41.59 -1.85
CA MET A 1 38.44 40.55 -2.65
C MET A 1 39.03 39.52 -1.69
N ASN A 2 38.31 38.44 -1.39
CA ASN A 2 38.88 37.22 -0.79
C ASN A 2 37.97 35.97 -0.90
N ASP A 3 36.68 36.13 -1.23
CA ASP A 3 35.72 35.00 -1.28
C ASP A 3 35.91 34.04 -2.46
N GLY A 4 36.78 34.38 -3.43
CA GLY A 4 37.02 33.58 -4.64
C GLY A 4 38.04 32.45 -4.46
N GLU A 5 38.92 32.53 -3.46
CA GLU A 5 39.98 31.53 -3.26
C GLU A 5 39.52 30.37 -2.37
N GLU A 6 38.59 30.58 -1.42
CA GLU A 6 38.20 29.54 -0.45
C GLU A 6 37.39 28.37 -1.07
N ILE A 7 36.62 28.63 -2.13
CA ILE A 7 35.80 27.62 -2.82
C ILE A 7 36.66 26.71 -3.71
N SER A 8 37.84 27.19 -4.13
CA SER A 8 38.70 26.48 -5.08
C SER A 8 39.30 25.17 -4.54
N SER A 9 39.50 25.08 -3.21
CA SER A 9 40.04 23.88 -2.56
C SER A 9 39.01 22.76 -2.36
N ILE A 10 37.72 23.11 -2.22
CA ILE A 10 36.61 22.16 -1.99
C ILE A 10 35.97 21.72 -3.33
N SER A 11 36.17 22.50 -4.40
CA SER A 11 35.66 22.24 -5.75
C SER A 11 36.57 21.32 -6.58
N GLN A 12 37.16 20.28 -5.97
CA GLN A 12 37.83 19.22 -6.74
C GLN A 12 36.79 18.25 -7.31
N ASP A 13 36.89 17.91 -8.60
CA ASP A 13 36.15 16.79 -9.18
C ASP A 13 36.69 15.51 -8.52
N PRO A 14 35.89 14.75 -7.74
CA PRO A 14 34.47 14.44 -7.95
C PRO A 14 33.45 15.08 -6.98
N VAL A 15 33.89 15.88 -6.01
CA VAL A 15 33.04 16.44 -4.93
C VAL A 15 32.10 17.52 -5.43
N ASN A 16 32.48 18.21 -6.51
CA ASN A 16 31.71 19.27 -7.15
C ASN A 16 30.27 18.87 -7.52
N ILE A 17 30.02 17.57 -7.74
CA ILE A 17 28.69 17.01 -8.01
C ILE A 17 27.73 17.25 -6.83
N LEU A 18 28.24 17.29 -5.60
CA LEU A 18 27.42 17.55 -4.41
C LEU A 18 27.03 19.03 -4.25
N PHE A 19 27.65 19.95 -4.99
CA PHE A 19 27.37 21.38 -4.89
C PHE A 19 26.61 21.94 -6.09
N ASN A 20 26.53 21.18 -7.18
CA ASN A 20 25.90 21.60 -8.43
C ASN A 20 24.71 20.72 -8.82
N PRO A 21 23.48 21.02 -8.33
CA PRO A 21 22.30 20.21 -8.60
C PRO A 21 21.92 20.15 -10.08
N SER A 22 22.24 21.18 -10.87
CA SER A 22 21.96 21.24 -12.30
C SER A 22 22.78 20.24 -13.12
N VAL A 23 23.95 19.82 -12.61
CA VAL A 23 24.81 18.83 -13.28
C VAL A 23 24.27 17.41 -13.06
N ILE A 24 23.56 17.19 -11.96
CA ILE A 24 22.95 15.89 -11.60
C ILE A 24 21.84 15.52 -12.58
N GLN A 25 21.09 16.49 -13.10
CA GLN A 25 19.99 16.23 -14.06
C GLN A 25 20.49 15.79 -15.45
N LYS A 26 21.71 16.16 -15.83
CA LYS A 26 22.25 15.88 -17.18
C LYS A 26 23.08 14.60 -17.25
N LYS A 27 23.50 14.06 -16.10
CA LYS A 27 24.39 12.90 -16.00
C LYS A 27 23.62 11.69 -15.48
N ASP A 28 24.00 10.49 -15.93
CA ASP A 28 23.38 9.26 -15.45
C ASP A 28 23.61 9.08 -13.94
N VAL A 29 22.52 9.13 -13.17
CA VAL A 29 22.51 9.07 -11.70
C VAL A 29 23.18 7.79 -11.16
N TRP A 30 23.13 6.72 -11.95
CA TRP A 30 23.73 5.42 -11.62
C TRP A 30 25.26 5.41 -11.62
N GLN A 31 25.90 6.30 -12.39
CA GLN A 31 27.36 6.41 -12.43
C GLN A 31 27.93 7.14 -11.20
N ILE A 32 27.07 7.74 -10.37
CA ILE A 32 27.49 8.53 -9.22
C ILE A 32 27.64 7.61 -7.99
N ASN A 33 28.89 7.38 -7.58
CA ASN A 33 29.21 6.70 -6.34
C ASN A 33 29.17 7.69 -5.15
N LEU A 34 27.95 7.92 -4.65
CA LEU A 34 27.68 8.88 -3.58
C LEU A 34 28.48 8.60 -2.30
N ILE A 35 28.70 7.32 -1.97
CA ILE A 35 29.37 6.90 -0.74
C ILE A 35 30.85 7.31 -0.77
N GLU A 36 31.53 7.07 -1.90
CA GLU A 36 32.93 7.47 -2.06
C GLU A 36 33.08 8.98 -2.06
N ILE A 37 32.18 9.70 -2.74
CA ILE A 37 32.21 11.17 -2.80
C ILE A 37 31.98 11.78 -1.41
N LEU A 38 31.02 11.26 -0.63
CA LEU A 38 30.76 11.72 0.75
C LEU A 38 31.94 11.41 1.69
N LYS A 39 32.58 10.24 1.54
CA LYS A 39 33.80 9.91 2.31
C LYS A 39 34.96 10.86 1.96
N LEU A 40 35.13 11.18 0.67
CA LEU A 40 36.14 12.14 0.23
C LEU A 40 35.85 13.54 0.80
N LEU A 41 34.59 13.96 0.79
CA LEU A 41 34.15 15.23 1.38
C LEU A 41 34.47 15.28 2.87
N ILE A 42 34.14 14.24 3.64
CA ILE A 42 34.47 14.17 5.08
C ILE A 42 35.97 14.29 5.30
N LYS A 43 36.78 13.57 4.51
CA LYS A 43 38.24 13.63 4.59
C LYS A 43 38.77 15.05 4.32
N ILE A 44 38.24 15.74 3.31
CA ILE A 44 38.61 17.13 3.00
C ILE A 44 38.21 18.08 4.14
N LEU A 45 37.02 17.90 4.73
CA LEU A 45 36.58 18.73 5.86
C LEU A 45 37.42 18.49 7.12
N GLU A 46 37.89 17.26 7.35
CA GLU A 46 38.78 16.92 8.46
C GLU A 46 40.18 17.52 8.25
N GLU A 47 40.73 17.44 7.03
CA GLU A 47 42.04 18.00 6.68
C GLU A 47 42.07 19.54 6.72
N THR A 48 40.97 20.18 6.33
CA THR A 48 40.84 21.65 6.36
C THR A 48 40.50 22.20 7.75
N GLY A 49 40.13 21.34 8.71
CA GLY A 49 39.77 21.73 10.08
C GLY A 49 38.51 22.61 10.19
N LYS A 50 37.83 22.92 9.07
CA LYS A 50 36.66 23.78 8.98
C LYS A 50 35.41 22.92 8.79
N LYS A 51 34.62 22.78 9.85
CA LYS A 51 33.32 22.10 9.82
C LYS A 51 32.22 23.07 9.41
N ASP A 52 32.25 23.51 8.15
CA ASP A 52 31.24 24.43 7.64
C ASP A 52 29.89 23.71 7.47
N LEU A 53 28.95 24.01 8.36
CA LEU A 53 27.60 23.43 8.34
C LEU A 53 26.87 23.72 7.01
N LYS A 54 27.19 24.83 6.35
CA LYS A 54 26.63 25.18 5.03
C LYS A 54 27.02 24.15 3.96
N VAL A 55 28.28 23.72 3.97
CA VAL A 55 28.81 22.72 3.02
C VAL A 55 28.16 21.37 3.27
N ALA A 56 28.03 20.98 4.55
CA ALA A 56 27.31 19.77 4.94
C ALA A 56 25.83 19.80 4.55
N GLY A 57 25.16 20.94 4.71
CA GLY A 57 23.76 21.14 4.31
C GLY A 57 23.56 21.03 2.80
N MET A 58 24.45 21.64 2.00
CA MET A 58 24.41 21.51 0.54
C MET A 58 24.67 20.07 0.09
N ALA A 59 25.66 19.39 0.70
CA ALA A 59 25.94 17.99 0.42
C ALA A 59 24.78 17.06 0.81
N ALA A 60 24.09 17.34 1.92
CA ALA A 60 22.92 16.57 2.34
C ALA A 60 21.73 16.75 1.37
N LEU A 61 21.49 17.99 0.90
CA LEU A 61 20.45 18.28 -0.09
C LEU A 61 20.74 17.58 -1.42
N SER A 62 21.95 17.73 -1.96
CA SER A 62 22.30 17.06 -3.22
C SER A 62 22.28 15.54 -3.07
N SER A 63 22.70 15.00 -1.93
CA SER A 63 22.60 13.56 -1.63
C SER A 63 21.16 13.07 -1.63
N SER A 64 20.24 13.79 -0.99
CA SER A 64 18.83 13.39 -0.96
C SER A 64 18.19 13.44 -2.35
N LEU A 65 18.56 14.44 -3.15
CA LEU A 65 18.12 14.56 -4.55
C LEU A 65 18.61 13.40 -5.41
N ILE A 66 19.90 13.04 -5.30
CA ILE A 66 20.49 11.90 -6.00
C ILE A 66 19.77 10.61 -5.61
N TYR A 67 19.50 10.41 -4.31
CA TYR A 67 18.83 9.20 -3.84
C TYR A 67 17.39 9.10 -4.35
N ARG A 68 16.64 10.21 -4.33
CA ARG A 68 15.28 10.29 -4.90
C ARG A 68 15.29 9.89 -6.37
N MET A 69 16.21 10.45 -7.17
CA MET A 69 16.33 10.13 -8.59
C MET A 69 16.69 8.65 -8.84
N LYS A 70 17.53 8.03 -7.98
CA LYS A 70 17.82 6.59 -8.08
C LYS A 70 16.55 5.76 -7.85
N VAL A 71 15.78 6.08 -6.82
CA VAL A 71 14.53 5.38 -6.51
C VAL A 71 13.51 5.55 -7.65
N GLU A 72 13.32 6.78 -8.13
CA GLU A 72 12.44 7.06 -9.28
C GLU A 72 12.87 6.29 -10.54
N SER A 73 14.18 6.16 -10.80
CA SER A 73 14.70 5.37 -11.91
C SER A 73 14.38 3.88 -11.78
N ILE A 74 14.46 3.31 -10.57
CA ILE A 74 14.07 1.91 -10.31
C ILE A 74 12.58 1.72 -10.61
N PHE A 75 11.71 2.61 -10.13
CA PHE A 75 10.28 2.55 -10.39
C PHE A 75 9.93 2.76 -11.87
N ALA A 76 10.63 3.66 -12.56
CA ALA A 76 10.46 3.86 -14.00
C ALA A 76 10.86 2.60 -14.79
N LEU A 77 11.96 1.94 -14.41
CA LEU A 77 12.37 0.66 -14.99
C LEU A 77 11.35 -0.45 -14.72
N GLN A 78 10.83 -0.55 -13.50
CA GLN A 78 9.78 -1.50 -13.16
C GLN A 78 8.51 -1.24 -13.98
N LYS A 79 8.09 0.01 -14.08
CA LYS A 79 6.91 0.40 -14.88
C LYS A 79 7.11 0.06 -16.35
N ALA A 80 8.26 0.43 -16.92
CA ALA A 80 8.59 0.09 -18.31
C ALA A 80 8.66 -1.43 -18.54
N ALA A 81 9.16 -2.21 -17.57
CA ALA A 81 9.16 -3.67 -17.64
C ALA A 81 7.75 -4.26 -17.53
N MET A 82 6.86 -3.67 -16.72
CA MET A 82 5.45 -4.08 -16.61
C MET A 82 4.65 -3.71 -17.85
N GLU A 83 4.89 -2.56 -18.46
CA GLU A 83 4.27 -2.12 -19.72
C GLU A 83 4.73 -2.95 -20.91
N LYS A 84 6.02 -3.32 -20.94
CA LYS A 84 6.58 -4.21 -21.98
C LYS A 84 6.28 -5.69 -21.73
N LYS A 85 5.78 -6.07 -20.55
CA LYS A 85 5.31 -7.43 -20.31
C LYS A 85 4.07 -7.61 -21.19
N PRO A 86 4.11 -8.47 -22.22
CA PRO A 86 2.95 -8.65 -23.06
C PRO A 86 1.79 -9.13 -22.20
N LEU A 87 0.61 -8.51 -22.36
CA LEU A 87 -0.66 -8.91 -21.74
C LEU A 87 -1.06 -10.37 -22.10
N ILE A 88 -0.26 -11.06 -22.91
CA ILE A 88 -0.47 -12.40 -23.44
C ILE A 88 -0.25 -13.49 -22.38
N ASN A 89 0.48 -13.24 -21.28
CA ASN A 89 0.67 -14.25 -20.21
C ASN A 89 -0.36 -14.16 -19.06
N ARG A 90 -1.48 -13.44 -19.25
CA ARG A 90 -2.69 -13.57 -18.41
C ARG A 90 -3.90 -14.00 -19.23
N ARG A 91 -3.67 -14.74 -20.30
CA ARG A 91 -4.69 -15.69 -20.77
C ARG A 91 -4.36 -16.99 -20.08
N ASP A 92 -5.41 -17.62 -19.59
CA ASP A 92 -5.42 -18.94 -19.01
C ASP A 92 -4.35 -19.78 -19.68
N VAL A 93 -3.32 -20.14 -18.92
CA VAL A 93 -2.48 -21.25 -19.36
C VAL A 93 -3.48 -22.39 -19.44
N ASP A 94 -3.81 -22.81 -20.66
CA ASP A 94 -4.49 -24.08 -20.91
C ASP A 94 -3.52 -25.14 -20.37
N ILE A 95 -3.59 -25.38 -19.07
CA ILE A 95 -2.90 -26.49 -18.44
C ILE A 95 -3.66 -27.70 -18.96
N ASP A 96 -3.13 -28.33 -20.01
CA ASP A 96 -3.56 -29.66 -20.40
C ASP A 96 -3.50 -30.50 -19.13
N ILE A 97 -4.66 -30.88 -18.60
CA ILE A 97 -4.74 -31.78 -17.45
C ILE A 97 -4.01 -33.05 -17.87
N LEU A 98 -2.85 -33.30 -17.26
CA LEU A 98 -2.14 -34.54 -17.48
C LEU A 98 -3.03 -35.64 -16.92
N ASP A 99 -3.60 -36.49 -17.78
CA ASP A 99 -4.28 -37.70 -17.36
C ASP A 99 -3.24 -38.60 -16.68
N ILE A 100 -3.21 -38.56 -15.35
CA ILE A 100 -2.34 -39.43 -14.56
C ILE A 100 -2.80 -40.85 -14.86
N PRO A 101 -1.92 -41.75 -15.32
CA PRO A 101 -2.32 -43.11 -15.67
C PRO A 101 -2.82 -43.83 -14.42
N TYR A 102 -4.13 -43.94 -14.27
CA TYR A 102 -4.75 -44.68 -13.19
C TYR A 102 -4.73 -46.17 -13.55
N ARG A 103 -4.09 -46.99 -12.72
CA ARG A 103 -4.11 -48.44 -12.88
C ARG A 103 -5.40 -48.97 -12.28
N HIS A 104 -6.31 -49.48 -13.12
CA HIS A 104 -7.47 -50.21 -12.65
C HIS A 104 -7.02 -51.55 -12.08
N GLU A 105 -7.10 -51.72 -10.76
CA GLU A 105 -6.98 -53.02 -10.11
C GLU A 105 -8.39 -53.59 -9.93
N SER A 106 -8.67 -54.72 -10.57
CA SER A 106 -9.96 -55.40 -10.47
C SER A 106 -10.14 -55.93 -9.05
N THR A 107 -10.99 -55.30 -8.25
CA THR A 107 -11.23 -55.67 -6.85
C THR A 107 -12.12 -56.92 -6.71
N TYR A 108 -12.61 -57.51 -7.81
CA TYR A 108 -13.53 -58.67 -7.82
C TYR A 108 -13.15 -59.71 -8.89
N SER A 109 -13.63 -60.95 -8.75
CA SER A 109 -13.46 -62.02 -9.74
C SER A 109 -14.39 -61.78 -10.94
N VAL A 110 -13.80 -61.52 -12.11
CA VAL A 110 -14.51 -61.17 -13.35
C VAL A 110 -14.75 -62.42 -14.21
N SER A 111 -15.90 -62.49 -14.88
CA SER A 111 -16.24 -63.55 -15.84
C SER A 111 -15.72 -63.26 -17.26
N LEU A 112 -15.65 -64.27 -18.14
CA LEU A 112 -15.07 -64.11 -19.50
C LEU A 112 -15.90 -63.16 -20.37
N ASP A 113 -17.23 -63.26 -20.28
CA ASP A 113 -18.13 -62.39 -21.05
C ASP A 113 -18.02 -60.93 -20.60
N GLU A 114 -17.88 -60.69 -19.29
CA GLU A 114 -17.68 -59.35 -18.73
C GLU A 114 -16.33 -58.74 -19.12
N LEU A 115 -15.29 -59.57 -19.30
CA LEU A 115 -14.00 -59.15 -19.86
C LEU A 115 -14.13 -58.73 -21.33
N LEU A 116 -14.93 -59.45 -22.11
CA LEU A 116 -15.16 -59.12 -23.53
C LEU A 116 -15.94 -57.80 -23.66
N ASP A 117 -16.95 -57.59 -22.84
CA ASP A 117 -17.71 -56.33 -22.80
C ASP A 117 -16.83 -55.15 -22.36
N LEU A 118 -15.97 -55.34 -21.36
CA LEU A 118 -15.02 -54.30 -20.94
C LEU A 118 -14.03 -53.97 -22.06
N LEU A 119 -13.52 -54.99 -22.76
CA LEU A 119 -12.58 -54.81 -23.86
C LEU A 119 -13.25 -54.06 -25.03
N GLU A 120 -14.48 -54.41 -25.37
CA GLU A 120 -15.24 -53.72 -26.42
C GLU A 120 -15.45 -52.24 -26.07
N ASN A 121 -15.86 -51.95 -24.84
CA ASN A 121 -16.02 -50.58 -24.34
C ASN A 121 -14.70 -49.80 -24.34
N LEU A 122 -13.58 -50.45 -23.98
CA LEU A 122 -12.26 -49.83 -23.95
C LEU A 122 -11.77 -49.52 -25.38
N ILE A 123 -11.94 -50.45 -26.32
CA ILE A 123 -11.61 -50.24 -27.74
C ILE A 123 -12.47 -49.13 -28.33
N GLY A 124 -13.77 -49.10 -28.02
CA GLY A 124 -14.66 -48.01 -28.42
C GLY A 124 -14.20 -46.65 -27.88
N SER A 125 -13.70 -46.59 -26.65
CA SER A 125 -13.19 -45.37 -26.02
C SER A 125 -11.84 -44.89 -26.60
N ILE A 126 -10.94 -45.81 -26.97
CA ILE A 126 -9.66 -45.49 -27.61
C ILE A 126 -9.87 -45.03 -29.05
N ALA A 127 -10.82 -45.63 -29.76
CA ALA A 127 -11.13 -45.28 -31.14
C ALA A 127 -11.74 -43.89 -31.29
N ASN A 128 -12.42 -43.35 -30.25
CA ASN A 128 -12.99 -42.00 -30.28
C ASN A 128 -12.67 -41.17 -29.01
N PRO A 129 -11.41 -40.72 -28.84
CA PRO A 129 -10.94 -40.03 -27.62
C PRO A 129 -11.48 -38.60 -27.47
N ARG A 130 -12.20 -38.08 -28.48
CA ARG A 130 -12.65 -36.68 -28.52
C ARG A 130 -13.76 -36.34 -27.52
N SER A 131 -14.52 -37.32 -27.01
CA SER A 131 -15.61 -37.06 -26.07
C SER A 131 -15.15 -36.76 -24.64
N ARG A 132 -13.93 -37.18 -24.24
CA ARG A 132 -13.39 -36.90 -22.89
C ARG A 132 -12.66 -35.55 -22.79
N ARG A 133 -12.10 -35.05 -23.90
CA ARG A 133 -11.24 -33.85 -23.89
C ARG A 133 -12.02 -32.53 -23.72
N ASN A 134 -13.32 -32.51 -23.98
CA ASN A 134 -14.13 -31.29 -23.95
C ASN A 134 -14.75 -30.92 -22.59
N ARG A 135 -14.32 -31.53 -21.49
CA ARG A 135 -14.65 -31.02 -20.15
C ARG A 135 -13.60 -29.99 -19.71
N GLN A 136 -13.43 -28.95 -20.53
CA GLN A 136 -12.83 -27.71 -20.06
C GLN A 136 -13.79 -27.15 -19.00
N LEU A 137 -13.35 -27.12 -17.75
CA LEU A 137 -14.06 -26.39 -16.71
C LEU A 137 -13.86 -24.90 -17.01
N GLU A 138 -14.91 -24.24 -17.50
CA GLU A 138 -14.95 -22.79 -17.59
C GLU A 138 -14.92 -22.25 -16.16
N PHE A 139 -13.74 -21.83 -15.70
CA PHE A 139 -13.64 -21.02 -14.51
C PHE A 139 -14.08 -19.60 -14.89
N GLU A 140 -15.26 -19.19 -14.43
CA GLU A 140 -15.67 -17.80 -14.56
C GLU A 140 -14.67 -16.93 -13.79
N ALA A 141 -14.02 -16.01 -14.50
CA ALA A 141 -13.04 -15.12 -13.90
C ALA A 141 -13.74 -14.32 -12.79
N ILE A 142 -13.31 -14.54 -11.53
CA ILE A 142 -13.81 -13.79 -10.38
C ILE A 142 -13.43 -12.33 -10.63
N GLN A 143 -14.39 -11.53 -11.09
CA GLN A 143 -14.21 -10.10 -11.23
C GLN A 143 -13.88 -9.57 -9.82
N PRO A 144 -12.80 -8.80 -9.64
CA PRO A 144 -12.51 -8.20 -8.36
C PRO A 144 -13.72 -7.35 -7.95
N PRO A 145 -14.31 -7.58 -6.77
CA PRO A 145 -15.51 -6.86 -6.36
C PRO A 145 -15.25 -5.35 -6.41
N ASP A 146 -16.15 -4.60 -7.04
CA ASP A 146 -16.04 -3.14 -7.10
C ASP A 146 -16.30 -2.58 -5.70
N PHE A 147 -15.24 -2.16 -5.01
CA PHE A 147 -15.31 -1.58 -3.67
C PHE A 147 -16.26 -0.38 -3.59
N LYS A 148 -16.54 0.30 -4.72
CA LYS A 148 -17.53 1.40 -4.76
C LYS A 148 -18.94 0.93 -4.44
N GLU A 149 -19.33 -0.27 -4.88
CA GLU A 149 -20.65 -0.84 -4.59
C GLU A 149 -20.84 -1.12 -3.09
N TYR A 150 -19.75 -1.38 -2.37
CA TYR A 150 -19.77 -1.66 -0.94
C TYR A 150 -19.59 -0.43 -0.05
N LEU A 151 -18.86 0.59 -0.54
CA LEU A 151 -18.60 1.82 0.20
C LEU A 151 -19.83 2.73 0.32
N LEU A 152 -20.63 2.88 -0.75
CA LEU A 152 -21.83 3.73 -0.71
C LEU A 152 -22.88 3.29 0.33
N PRO A 153 -23.25 1.99 0.42
CA PRO A 153 -24.14 1.50 1.47
C PRO A 153 -23.55 1.68 2.87
N PHE A 154 -22.22 1.61 3.00
CA PHE A 154 -21.54 1.77 4.27
C PHE A 154 -21.58 3.23 4.76
N GLU A 155 -21.33 4.22 3.90
CA GLU A 155 -21.42 5.65 4.27
C GLU A 155 -22.83 6.02 4.76
N ASN A 156 -23.87 5.58 4.05
CA ASN A 156 -25.27 5.80 4.45
C ASN A 156 -25.62 5.12 5.79
N LEU A 157 -24.96 4.01 6.13
CA LEU A 157 -25.13 3.36 7.42
C LEU A 157 -24.40 4.13 8.52
N VAL A 158 -23.19 4.62 8.24
CA VAL A 158 -22.38 5.41 9.17
C VAL A 158 -23.14 6.68 9.58
N GLU A 159 -23.74 7.42 8.64
CA GLU A 159 -24.50 8.66 8.92
C GLU A 159 -25.60 8.46 9.97
N LYS A 160 -26.32 7.33 9.94
CA LYS A 160 -27.36 7.00 10.94
C LYS A 160 -26.80 6.81 12.34
N TYR A 161 -25.61 6.22 12.46
CA TYR A 161 -24.94 6.02 13.74
C TYR A 161 -24.31 7.32 14.24
N GLU A 162 -23.85 8.19 13.33
CA GLU A 162 -23.39 9.53 13.70
C GLU A 162 -24.51 10.32 14.40
N ASP A 163 -25.72 10.33 13.82
CA ASP A 163 -26.89 10.99 14.42
C ASP A 163 -27.29 10.39 15.77
N LEU A 164 -27.11 9.07 15.95
CA LEU A 164 -27.35 8.39 17.23
C LEU A 164 -26.34 8.85 18.29
N ILE A 165 -25.07 8.89 17.94
CA ILE A 165 -23.96 9.32 18.81
C ILE A 165 -24.17 10.79 19.22
N VAL A 166 -24.42 11.68 18.27
CA VAL A 166 -24.65 13.10 18.54
C VAL A 166 -25.86 13.30 19.47
N ARG A 167 -26.95 12.55 19.29
CA ARG A 167 -28.11 12.62 20.20
C ARG A 167 -27.79 12.15 21.61
N LYS A 168 -27.03 11.05 21.77
CA LYS A 168 -26.64 10.52 23.08
C LYS A 168 -25.63 11.43 23.80
N ILE A 169 -24.76 12.13 23.07
CA ILE A 169 -23.73 13.00 23.67
C ILE A 169 -24.28 14.41 23.96
N ARG A 170 -25.22 14.94 23.17
CA ARG A 170 -25.80 16.27 23.40
C ARG A 170 -26.39 16.49 24.80
N SER A 171 -26.87 15.44 25.47
CA SER A 171 -27.41 15.57 26.83
C SER A 171 -26.34 15.74 27.91
N THR A 172 -25.12 15.28 27.65
CA THR A 172 -24.07 15.11 28.68
C THR A 172 -22.78 15.86 28.34
N GLY A 173 -22.61 16.35 27.11
CA GLY A 173 -21.42 17.05 26.59
C GLY A 173 -20.22 16.13 26.36
N SER A 174 -20.16 15.00 27.06
CA SER A 174 -19.19 13.93 26.85
C SER A 174 -19.82 12.56 27.17
N GLY A 175 -19.32 11.50 26.54
CA GLY A 175 -19.79 10.14 26.78
C GLY A 175 -18.68 9.11 26.62
N LEU A 176 -18.68 8.07 27.45
CA LEU A 176 -17.80 6.92 27.30
C LEU A 176 -18.34 6.00 26.20
N LEU A 177 -17.48 5.52 25.31
CA LEU A 177 -17.87 4.69 24.18
C LEU A 177 -18.55 3.40 24.65
N LYS A 178 -18.08 2.76 25.74
CA LYS A 178 -18.77 1.61 26.33
C LYS A 178 -20.20 1.90 26.77
N GLN A 179 -20.48 3.10 27.28
CA GLN A 179 -21.83 3.48 27.70
C GLN A 179 -22.73 3.79 26.50
N ILE A 180 -22.17 4.37 25.43
CA ILE A 180 -22.90 4.65 24.18
C ILE A 180 -23.32 3.33 23.50
N VAL A 181 -22.44 2.33 23.55
CA VAL A 181 -22.56 1.04 22.88
C VAL A 181 -23.28 -0.03 23.72
N ALA A 182 -23.46 0.18 25.04
CA ALA A 182 -24.06 -0.80 25.94
C ALA A 182 -25.46 -1.30 25.52
N ASP A 183 -26.23 -0.46 24.80
CA ASP A 183 -27.59 -0.79 24.35
C ASP A 183 -27.62 -1.45 22.96
N LEU A 184 -26.47 -1.65 22.30
CA LEU A 184 -26.37 -2.05 20.90
C LEU A 184 -25.83 -3.49 20.74
N ASP A 185 -26.24 -4.16 19.67
CA ASP A 185 -25.70 -5.46 19.28
C ASP A 185 -24.23 -5.34 18.83
N SER A 186 -23.50 -6.45 18.85
CA SER A 186 -22.08 -6.56 18.48
C SER A 186 -21.75 -5.94 17.12
N LEU A 187 -22.62 -6.11 16.12
CA LEU A 187 -22.44 -5.50 14.79
C LEU A 187 -22.67 -3.99 14.82
N ASP A 188 -23.66 -3.53 15.58
CA ASP A 188 -23.98 -2.11 15.71
C ASP A 188 -22.96 -1.36 16.57
N SER A 189 -22.34 -2.06 17.53
CA SER A 189 -21.18 -1.63 18.29
C SER A 189 -20.00 -1.30 17.38
N ILE A 190 -19.67 -2.22 16.45
CA ILE A 190 -18.58 -2.02 15.49
C ILE A 190 -18.91 -0.85 14.55
N ARG A 191 -20.16 -0.75 14.09
CA ARG A 191 -20.61 0.38 13.25
C ARG A 191 -20.53 1.71 13.98
N CYS A 192 -20.90 1.76 15.26
CA CYS A 192 -20.72 2.94 16.11
C CYS A 192 -19.26 3.31 16.27
N PHE A 193 -18.38 2.33 16.47
CA PHE A 193 -16.94 2.59 16.55
C PHE A 193 -16.41 3.25 15.27
N PHE A 194 -16.78 2.74 14.09
CA PHE A 194 -16.41 3.37 12.83
C PHE A 194 -17.00 4.77 12.70
N ALA A 195 -18.27 4.98 13.05
CA ALA A 195 -18.88 6.30 13.00
C ALA A 195 -18.15 7.31 13.90
N VAL A 196 -17.72 6.92 15.10
CA VAL A 196 -16.92 7.77 16.00
C VAL A 196 -15.59 8.18 15.35
N LEU A 197 -14.91 7.27 14.63
CA LEU A 197 -13.68 7.59 13.91
C LEU A 197 -13.92 8.55 12.72
N PHE A 198 -15.04 8.41 12.02
CA PHE A 198 -15.43 9.34 10.95
C PHE A 198 -15.76 10.73 11.50
N LEU A 199 -16.53 10.81 12.58
CA LEU A 199 -16.81 12.06 13.29
C LEU A 199 -15.55 12.78 13.77
N ALA A 200 -14.55 12.02 14.25
CA ALA A 200 -13.26 12.56 14.66
C ALA A 200 -12.43 13.05 13.47
N ARG A 201 -12.45 12.33 12.34
CA ARG A 201 -11.83 12.78 11.08
C ARG A 201 -12.43 14.11 10.62
N ASP A 202 -13.74 14.27 10.74
CA ASP A 202 -14.48 15.47 10.35
C ASP A 202 -14.40 16.61 11.39
N GLN A 203 -13.62 16.44 12.46
CA GLN A 203 -13.42 17.43 13.55
C GLN A 203 -14.71 17.85 14.27
N LYS A 204 -15.75 17.02 14.26
CA LYS A 204 -16.98 17.28 15.03
C LYS A 204 -16.87 16.81 16.48
N ILE A 205 -15.94 15.89 16.73
CA ILE A 205 -15.79 15.18 18.00
C ILE A 205 -14.29 15.05 18.32
N GLU A 206 -13.95 15.20 19.60
CA GLU A 206 -12.62 14.92 20.13
C GLU A 206 -12.63 13.60 20.92
N LEU A 207 -11.60 12.78 20.69
CA LEU A 207 -11.46 11.45 21.28
C LEU A 207 -10.28 11.45 22.23
N GLU A 208 -10.55 11.13 23.49
CA GLU A 208 -9.53 10.95 24.51
C GLU A 208 -9.57 9.53 25.06
N GLN A 209 -8.41 8.91 25.22
CA GLN A 209 -8.32 7.61 25.85
C GLN A 209 -8.19 7.76 27.36
N ILE A 210 -9.24 7.39 28.10
CA ILE A 210 -9.22 7.35 29.56
C ILE A 210 -9.12 5.90 30.00
N GLY A 211 -7.88 5.47 30.29
CA GLY A 211 -7.56 4.09 30.67
C GLY A 211 -7.84 3.10 29.55
N GLY A 212 -8.79 2.20 29.78
CA GLY A 212 -9.19 1.14 28.83
C GLY A 212 -10.49 1.44 28.07
N ASP A 213 -10.91 2.70 28.02
CA ASP A 213 -12.12 3.16 27.31
C ASP A 213 -11.86 4.47 26.56
N ILE A 214 -12.72 4.77 25.59
CA ILE A 214 -12.63 5.96 24.74
C ILE A 214 -13.70 6.94 25.20
N GLN A 215 -13.29 8.11 25.67
CA GLN A 215 -14.20 9.22 25.91
C GLN A 215 -14.39 10.02 24.62
N VAL A 216 -15.64 10.27 24.30
CA VAL A 216 -16.11 10.99 23.12
C VAL A 216 -16.65 12.33 23.60
N THR A 217 -16.02 13.43 23.21
CA THR A 217 -16.40 14.80 23.59
C THR A 217 -16.87 15.55 22.35
N LEU A 218 -18.00 16.27 22.47
CA LEU A 218 -18.53 17.04 21.34
C LEU A 218 -17.79 18.38 21.30
N ILE A 219 -17.22 18.72 20.14
CA ILE A 219 -16.62 20.03 19.95
C ILE A 219 -17.76 21.00 19.68
N ASP A 220 -18.37 21.52 20.75
CA ASP A 220 -19.28 22.66 20.61
C ASP A 220 -18.44 23.87 20.15
N ASP A 221 -18.92 24.58 19.12
CA ASP A 221 -18.32 25.78 18.50
C ASP A 221 -18.04 26.95 19.48
N ILE A 222 -18.21 26.75 20.79
CA ILE A 222 -17.91 27.71 21.85
C ILE A 222 -16.39 27.91 21.99
N THR A 223 -15.56 26.88 21.71
CA THR A 223 -14.09 26.98 21.89
C THR A 223 -13.36 27.73 20.77
N LYS A 224 -14.06 28.18 19.71
CA LYS A 224 -13.50 29.14 18.73
C LYS A 224 -13.61 30.60 19.15
N LYS A 225 -14.51 30.98 20.08
CA LYS A 225 -14.59 32.38 20.58
C LYS A 225 -13.57 32.71 21.66
N GLU A 226 -13.21 31.76 22.54
CA GLU A 226 -12.27 32.04 23.63
C GLU A 226 -10.79 32.13 23.20
N LYS A 227 -10.47 31.71 21.97
CA LYS A 227 -9.12 31.88 21.40
C LYS A 227 -8.93 33.22 20.64
N GLU A 228 -9.99 33.82 20.09
CA GLU A 228 -9.89 35.15 19.45
C GLU A 228 -9.86 36.30 20.48
N ASP A 229 -10.54 36.16 21.63
CA ASP A 229 -10.55 37.21 22.66
C ASP A 229 -9.25 37.31 23.47
N ASN A 230 -8.43 36.24 23.51
CA ASN A 230 -7.14 36.23 24.20
C ASN A 230 -5.94 36.67 23.35
N GLU A 231 -6.09 36.79 22.01
CA GLU A 231 -5.05 37.35 21.13
C GLU A 231 -5.21 38.87 20.89
N ASN A 232 -6.38 39.46 21.19
CA ASN A 232 -6.61 40.91 21.10
C ASN A 232 -6.31 41.69 22.39
N SER A 233 -5.68 41.06 23.39
CA SER A 233 -5.21 41.73 24.61
C SER A 233 -3.77 41.33 24.94
N LYS A 234 -2.85 41.67 24.02
CA LYS A 234 -1.42 41.84 24.31
C LYS A 234 -0.77 42.82 23.36
#